data_AF-A0A821ZBV8-F1
#
_entry.id   AF-A0A821ZBV8-F1
#
_cell.length_a   1.000
_cell.length_b   1.000
_cell.length_c   1.000
_cell.angle_alpha   90.00
_cell.angle_beta   90.00
_cell.angle_gamma   90.00
#
_symmetry.space_group_name_H-M   'P 1'
#
loop_
_entity.id
_entity.type
_entity.pdbx_description
1 polymer ?
#
loop_
_entity_poly.entity_id
_entity_poly.type
_entity_poly.pdbx_seq_one_letter_code
_entity_poly.pdbx_strand_id
1 'polypeptide(L)' 'MKYLDALTLVFVETKRGADMLEEFLCNHQYSVNSIHGDRSQAQREEALKSFKNARTPILVATSV' A
#
# COMPACT_ATOMS: atom_id res chain seq x y z
N MET A 1 -0.11 -0.63 -23.29
CA MET A 1 0.01 0.49 -22.34
C MET A 1 0.59 -0.06 -21.04
N LYS A 2 1.93 -0.18 -20.96
CA LYS A 2 2.64 -0.68 -19.78
C LYS A 2 3.18 0.54 -19.04
N TYR A 3 2.49 1.01 -18.00
CA TYR A 3 3.13 1.90 -17.03
C TYR A 3 4.13 1.04 -16.27
N LEU A 4 5.41 1.30 -16.53
CA LEU A 4 6.58 0.53 -16.15
C LEU A 4 6.77 0.51 -14.62
N ASP A 5 6.89 -0.70 -14.04
CA ASP A 5 7.82 -1.18 -13.00
C ASP A 5 8.27 -0.29 -11.83
N ALA A 6 7.61 0.85 -11.59
CA ALA A 6 7.97 1.78 -10.54
C ALA A 6 7.15 1.51 -9.28
N LEU A 7 7.84 1.35 -8.16
CA LEU A 7 7.23 1.30 -6.84
C LEU A 7 6.71 2.69 -6.45
N THR A 8 5.44 2.79 -6.11
CA THR A 8 4.75 4.04 -5.73
C THR A 8 4.39 4.02 -4.25
N LEU A 9 4.94 4.96 -3.48
CA LEU A 9 4.61 5.17 -2.08
C LEU A 9 3.70 6.40 -1.94
N VAL A 10 2.50 6.21 -1.42
CA VAL A 10 1.50 7.27 -1.22
C VAL A 10 1.36 7.53 0.27
N PHE A 11 1.55 8.78 0.70
CA PHE A 11 1.31 9.17 2.08
C PHE A 11 -0.09 9.76 2.24
N VAL A 12 -0.79 9.32 3.28
CA VAL A 12 -2.10 9.82 3.68
C VAL A 12 -2.07 10.22 5.16
N GLU A 13 -2.97 11.13 5.55
CA GLU A 13 -2.98 11.69 6.89
C GLU A 13 -3.46 10.70 7.96
N THR A 14 -4.42 9.83 7.63
CA THR A 14 -5.07 8.96 8.62
C THR A 14 -5.02 7.49 8.23
N LYS A 15 -5.03 6.62 9.26
CA LYS A 15 -5.07 5.16 9.10
C LYS A 15 -6.29 4.71 8.30
N ARG A 16 -7.46 5.26 8.65
CA ARG A 16 -8.71 5.04 7.92
C ARG A 16 -8.62 5.50 6.47
N GLY A 17 -7.96 6.63 6.21
CA GLY A 17 -7.70 7.10 4.85
C GLY A 17 -6.81 6.14 4.06
N ALA A 18 -5.87 5.46 4.72
CA ALA A 18 -5.03 4.44 4.09
C ALA A 18 -5.84 3.23 3.64
N ASP A 19 -6.69 2.71 4.54
CA ASP A 19 -7.58 1.58 4.23
C ASP A 19 -8.58 1.93 3.12
N MET A 20 -9.18 3.12 3.17
CA MET A 20 -10.14 3.57 2.14
C MET A 20 -9.49 3.73 0.76
N LEU A 21 -8.25 4.25 0.71
CA LEU A 21 -7.53 4.39 -0.55
C LEU A 21 -7.05 3.05 -1.10
N GLU A 22 -6.59 2.14 -0.24
CA GLU A 22 -6.28 0.75 -0.60
C GLU A 22 -7.51 0.07 -1.23
N GLU A 23 -8.67 0.11 -0.56
CA GLU A 23 -9.91 -0.48 -1.05
C GLU A 23 -10.33 0.12 -2.40
N PHE A 24 -10.30 1.45 -2.53
CA PHE A 24 -10.60 2.14 -3.78
C PHE A 24 -9.71 1.68 -4.93
N LEU A 25 -8.40 1.58 -4.71
CA LEU A 25 -7.43 1.16 -5.73
C LEU A 25 -7.56 -0.32 -6.07
N CYS A 26 -7.80 -1.19 -5.08
CA CYS A 26 -8.12 -2.60 -5.28
C CYS A 26 -9.36 -2.77 -6.17
N ASN A 27 -10.42 -1.99 -5.94
CA ASN A 27 -11.64 -2.01 -6.76
C ASN A 27 -11.40 -1.57 -8.21
N HIS A 28 -10.34 -0.79 -8.46
CA HIS A 28 -9.88 -0.39 -9.80
C HIS A 28 -8.78 -1.30 -10.37
N GLN A 29 -8.62 -2.51 -9.81
CA GLN A 29 -7.69 -3.54 -10.28
C GLN A 29 -6.20 -3.17 -10.15
N TYR A 30 -5.87 -2.23 -9.26
CA TYR A 30 -4.48 -1.98 -8.89
C TYR A 30 -4.00 -2.95 -7.81
N SER A 31 -2.78 -3.44 -7.94
CA SER A 31 -2.09 -4.20 -6.89
C SER A 31 -1.53 -3.23 -5.84
N VAL A 32 -2.21 -3.12 -4.72
CA VAL A 32 -1.94 -2.16 -3.64
C VAL A 32 -1.96 -2.86 -2.26
N ASN A 33 -1.30 -2.27 -1.29
CA ASN A 33 -1.42 -2.63 0.13
C ASN A 33 -1.33 -1.34 0.98
N SER A 34 -1.76 -1.39 2.24
CA SER A 34 -1.60 -0.29 3.20
C SER A 34 -0.69 -0.65 4.37
N ILE A 35 -0.05 0.36 4.96
CA ILE A 35 0.78 0.23 6.16
C ILE A 35 0.52 1.40 7.12
N HIS A 36 0.14 1.08 8.36
CA HIS A 36 -0.18 2.07 9.37
C HIS A 36 -0.18 1.45 10.79
N GLY A 37 -0.37 2.32 11.79
CA GLY A 37 -0.35 1.99 13.22
C GLY A 37 -1.18 0.78 13.67
N ASP A 38 -2.30 0.49 13.00
CA ASP A 38 -3.24 -0.56 13.43
C ASP A 38 -2.92 -1.94 12.82
N ARG A 39 -1.99 -1.99 11.86
CA ARG A 39 -1.47 -3.25 11.32
C ARG A 39 -0.51 -3.87 12.33
N SER A 40 -0.60 -5.19 12.52
CA SER A 40 0.35 -5.95 13.31
C SER A 40 1.75 -5.90 12.69
N GLN A 41 2.80 -6.10 13.49
CA GLN A 41 4.17 -6.09 12.98
C GLN A 41 4.37 -7.07 11.80
N ALA A 42 3.79 -8.27 11.90
CA ALA A 42 3.84 -9.27 10.84
C ALA A 42 3.14 -8.79 9.54
N GLN A 43 2.01 -8.09 9.66
CA GLN A 43 1.32 -7.51 8.51
C GLN A 43 2.15 -6.39 7.86
N ARG A 44 2.79 -5.54 8.68
CA ARG A 44 3.69 -4.48 8.18
C ARG A 44 4.87 -5.07 7.42
N GLU A 45 5.49 -6.12 7.95
CA GLU A 45 6.60 -6.81 7.30
C GLU A 45 6.19 -7.46 5.98
N GLU A 46 5.03 -8.11 5.92
CA GLU A 46 4.54 -8.69 4.67
C GLU A 46 4.18 -7.62 3.64
N ALA A 47 3.53 -6.52 4.03
CA ALA A 47 3.24 -5.40 3.14
C ALA A 47 4.53 -4.80 2.55
N LEU A 48 5.55 -4.57 3.39
CA LEU A 48 6.87 -4.09 2.94
C LEU A 48 7.57 -5.09 2.03
N LYS A 49 7.50 -6.39 2.35
CA LYS A 49 8.10 -7.46 1.52
C LYS A 49 7.39 -7.55 0.17
N SER A 50 6.07 -7.45 0.14
CA SER A 50 5.28 -7.46 -1.08
C SER A 50 5.58 -6.24 -1.96
N PHE A 51 5.67 -5.04 -1.36
CA PHE A 51 6.06 -3.81 -2.05
C PHE A 51 7.47 -3.89 -2.65
N LYS A 52 8.48 -4.28 -1.86
CA LYS A 52 9.87 -4.42 -2.32
C LYS A 52 10.05 -5.44 -3.46
N ASN A 53 9.20 -6.46 -3.50
CA ASN A 53 9.21 -7.47 -4.56
C ASN A 53 8.26 -7.13 -5.73
N ALA A 54 7.72 -5.90 -5.78
CA ALA A 54 6.77 -5.44 -6.79
C ALA A 54 5.48 -6.27 -6.93
N ARG A 55 5.14 -7.10 -5.93
CA ARG A 55 3.86 -7.84 -5.90
C ARG A 55 2.68 -6.92 -5.63
N THR A 56 2.89 -5.91 -4.79
CA THR A 56 1.97 -4.78 -4.57
C THR A 56 2.76 -3.49 -4.82
N PRO A 57 2.90 -3.05 -6.08
CA PRO A 57 3.75 -1.91 -6.44
C PRO A 57 3.24 -0.57 -5.90
N ILE A 58 2.02 -0.50 -5.35
CA ILE A 58 1.52 0.67 -4.64
C ILE A 58 1.46 0.35 -3.14
N LEU A 59 2.06 1.21 -2.32
CA LEU A 59 1.96 1.15 -0.86
C LEU A 59 1.38 2.46 -0.34
N VAL A 60 0.27 2.38 0.39
CA VAL A 60 -0.36 3.54 1.04
C VAL A 60 0.06 3.56 2.50
N ALA A 61 0.63 4.66 2.97
CA ALA A 61 1.25 4.74 4.29
C ALA A 61 0.78 5.97 5.08
N THR A 62 0.67 5.81 6.40
CA THR A 62 0.73 6.95 7.33
C THR A 62 2.18 7.20 7.74
N SER A 63 2.49 8.43 8.15
CA SER A 63 3.84 8.82 8.59
C SER A 63 4.23 8.29 9.98
N VAL A 64 3.31 7.65 10.71
CA VAL A 64 3.47 7.18 12.10
C VAL A 64 2.64 5.92 12.36
#